data_AF-A0A5C7FCF7-F1
#
_entry.id   AF-A0A5C7FCF7-F1
#
_cell.length_a   1.000
_cell.length_b   1.000
_cell.length_c   1.000
_cell.angle_alpha   90.00
_cell.angle_beta   90.00
_cell.angle_gamma   90.00
#
_symmetry.space_group_name_H-M   'P 1'
#
loop_
_entity.id
_entity.type
_entity.pdbx_description
1 polymer ?
#
loop_
_entity_poly.entity_id
_entity_poly.type
_entity_poly.pdbx_seq_one_letter_code
_entity_poly.pdbx_strand_id
1 'polypeptide(L)'
;MNWRDKLIEQKWLHPFLPNYMKPLEDSAVINEQTREFVYEAEEFISDLAALSELPRVNKTFKRSIQGFTYKIKIKPRKIHVEMIDSQKSSSTLKKRVFITVYRHHVKKEGGNGKITDSTIYYQKDSHTYVRSIRRHPSFQSVFYHIHRLDLSVSGESVPAANMISESSSDKSAAITSDQEALSLKDSLSDISYRFQGLDDKISILLHSMKEPLHMTVEDFELLNIEEKHQLKRMLLHDIPNLLQTYESLTPSQRQTSYERVISSLNNMYDFIKKQAEDLQATRQERMNHLLQLNELRYDPSLQHENTKTSTIMKRHQRDMEDR
;
A
#
# COMPACT_ATOMS: atom_id res chain seq x y z
N MET A 1 -2.41 -15.44 14.77
CA MET A 1 -1.06 -15.52 15.40
C MET A 1 -0.66 -16.91 15.93
N ASN A 2 0.63 -17.24 15.93
CA ASN A 2 1.21 -18.46 16.51
C ASN A 2 1.48 -18.27 18.02
N TRP A 3 1.27 -19.28 18.87
CA TRP A 3 1.40 -19.14 20.34
C TRP A 3 2.81 -18.73 20.80
N ARG A 4 3.85 -19.14 20.05
CA ARG A 4 5.25 -18.75 20.28
C ARG A 4 5.46 -17.25 20.10
N ASP A 5 4.76 -16.66 19.14
CA ASP A 5 4.86 -15.24 18.83
C ASP A 5 4.23 -14.40 19.97
N LYS A 6 3.16 -14.89 20.61
CA LYS A 6 2.55 -14.27 21.80
C LYS A 6 3.43 -14.36 23.06
N LEU A 7 4.26 -15.39 23.18
CA LEU A 7 5.20 -15.52 24.30
C LEU A 7 6.36 -14.52 24.20
N ILE A 8 6.84 -14.25 22.99
CA ILE A 8 7.95 -13.32 22.74
C ILE A 8 7.54 -11.86 23.05
N GLU A 9 6.24 -11.54 23.01
CA GLU A 9 5.69 -10.21 23.35
C GLU A 9 5.80 -9.85 24.83
N GLN A 10 5.99 -10.84 25.70
CA GLN A 10 6.04 -10.61 27.12
C GLN A 10 7.38 -9.96 27.48
N LYS A 11 7.34 -8.67 27.86
CA LYS A 11 8.54 -7.86 28.19
C LYS A 11 9.46 -8.51 29.22
N TRP A 12 8.91 -9.30 30.14
CA TRP A 12 9.69 -10.03 31.15
C TRP A 12 10.55 -11.17 30.57
N LEU A 13 10.23 -11.66 29.37
CA LEU A 13 10.98 -12.71 28.68
C LEU A 13 12.16 -12.15 27.87
N HIS A 14 12.17 -10.85 27.58
CA HIS A 14 13.21 -10.18 26.77
C HIS A 14 14.66 -10.41 27.26
N PRO A 15 14.97 -10.46 28.58
CA PRO A 15 16.32 -10.75 29.06
C PRO A 15 16.82 -12.14 28.63
N PHE A 16 15.93 -13.13 28.61
CA PHE A 16 16.23 -14.53 28.31
C PHE A 16 16.20 -14.86 26.81
N LEU A 17 15.67 -13.96 25.98
CA LEU A 17 15.66 -14.16 24.54
C LEU A 17 17.08 -14.02 23.94
N PRO A 18 17.45 -14.86 22.96
CA PRO A 18 18.66 -14.64 22.17
C PRO A 18 18.63 -13.28 21.47
N ASN A 19 19.80 -12.66 21.25
CA ASN A 19 19.90 -11.32 20.67
C ASN A 19 19.10 -11.15 19.36
N TYR A 20 19.17 -12.13 18.45
CA TYR A 20 18.46 -12.08 17.17
C TYR A 20 16.92 -12.13 17.28
N MET A 21 16.36 -12.51 18.43
CA MET A 21 14.92 -12.54 18.69
C MET A 21 14.43 -11.30 19.44
N LYS A 22 15.33 -10.53 20.05
CA LYS A 22 14.95 -9.31 20.78
C LYS A 22 14.46 -8.25 19.79
N PRO A 23 13.33 -7.58 20.05
CA PRO A 23 12.81 -6.55 19.15
C PRO A 23 13.77 -5.38 19.04
N LEU A 24 13.72 -4.68 17.90
CA LEU A 24 14.41 -3.41 17.71
C LEU A 24 13.63 -2.30 18.44
N GLU A 25 14.17 -1.80 19.55
CA GLU A 25 13.58 -0.69 20.33
C GLU A 25 14.54 0.54 20.42
N ASP A 26 15.71 0.47 19.78
CA ASP A 26 16.74 1.51 19.92
C ASP A 26 16.42 2.73 19.02
N SER A 27 16.05 3.84 19.65
CA SER A 27 15.69 5.09 18.97
C SER A 27 16.82 5.66 18.12
N ALA A 28 18.08 5.42 18.50
CA ALA A 28 19.24 5.85 17.71
C ALA A 28 19.30 5.19 16.33
N VAL A 29 18.66 4.02 16.18
CA VAL A 29 18.58 3.31 14.90
C VAL A 29 17.45 3.88 14.03
N ILE A 30 16.45 4.55 14.61
CA ILE A 30 15.25 5.03 13.92
C ILE A 30 15.44 6.51 13.53
N ASN A 31 16.37 6.75 12.61
CA ASN A 31 16.64 8.08 12.07
C ASN A 31 16.05 8.25 10.68
N GLU A 32 15.99 9.48 10.18
CA GLU A 32 15.55 9.82 8.81
C GLU A 32 16.27 8.98 7.74
N GLN A 33 17.59 8.84 7.86
CA GLN A 33 18.41 8.01 6.97
C GLN A 33 18.01 6.53 6.97
N THR A 34 17.47 6.03 8.09
CA THR A 34 16.96 4.65 8.15
C THR A 34 15.61 4.54 7.46
N ARG A 35 14.80 5.61 7.47
CA ARG A 35 13.55 5.68 6.69
C ARG A 35 13.86 5.71 5.20
N GLU A 36 14.81 6.53 4.76
CA GLU A 36 15.30 6.55 3.37
C GLU A 36 15.86 5.18 2.94
N PHE A 37 16.68 4.56 3.79
CA PHE A 37 17.24 3.22 3.56
C PHE A 37 16.16 2.15 3.38
N VAL A 38 15.07 2.22 4.13
CA VAL A 38 13.94 1.29 3.98
C VAL A 38 13.12 1.63 2.74
N TYR A 39 12.82 2.91 2.51
CA TYR A 39 12.05 3.39 1.37
C TYR A 39 12.68 3.01 0.03
N GLU A 40 13.99 3.21 -0.12
CA GLU A 40 14.74 2.80 -1.31
C GLU A 40 14.74 1.27 -1.53
N ALA A 41 14.69 0.50 -0.44
CA ALA A 41 14.54 -0.94 -0.54
C ALA A 41 13.12 -1.33 -0.99
N GLU A 42 12.09 -0.63 -0.52
CA GLU A 42 10.70 -0.82 -0.95
C GLU A 42 10.54 -0.54 -2.44
N GLU A 43 11.07 0.59 -2.93
CA GLU A 43 11.07 0.95 -4.35
C GLU A 43 11.76 -0.15 -5.16
N PHE A 44 12.95 -0.57 -4.75
CA PHE A 44 13.69 -1.62 -5.45
C PHE A 44 12.94 -2.95 -5.51
N ILE A 45 12.26 -3.35 -4.43
CA ILE A 45 11.45 -4.58 -4.44
C ILE A 45 10.20 -4.41 -5.30
N SER A 46 9.57 -3.23 -5.27
CA SER A 46 8.39 -2.90 -6.07
C SER A 46 8.68 -2.93 -7.56
N ASP A 47 9.79 -2.30 -7.99
CA ASP A 47 10.26 -2.33 -9.38
C ASP A 47 10.47 -3.77 -9.87
N LEU A 48 11.07 -4.61 -9.03
CA LEU A 48 11.30 -6.02 -9.35
C LEU A 48 10.00 -6.82 -9.45
N ALA A 49 9.00 -6.48 -8.63
CA ALA A 49 7.69 -7.12 -8.69
C ALA A 49 6.91 -6.70 -9.95
N ALA A 50 7.10 -5.48 -10.45
CA ALA A 50 6.51 -4.99 -11.69
C ALA A 50 7.19 -5.57 -12.94
N LEU A 51 8.51 -5.77 -12.90
CA LEU A 51 9.28 -6.32 -14.03
C LEU A 51 9.07 -7.83 -14.25
N SER A 52 8.38 -8.55 -13.36
CA SER A 52 8.46 -10.00 -13.34
C SER A 52 7.50 -10.74 -14.29
N GLU A 53 7.83 -10.70 -15.59
CA GLU A 53 7.72 -11.87 -16.48
C GLU A 53 8.98 -12.75 -16.34
N LEU A 54 9.44 -13.00 -15.11
CA LEU A 54 10.75 -13.62 -14.89
C LEU A 54 10.68 -15.12 -15.20
N PRO A 55 11.45 -15.65 -16.18
CA PRO A 55 11.51 -17.07 -16.45
C PRO A 55 11.96 -17.82 -15.19
N ARG A 56 11.25 -18.91 -14.89
CA ARG A 56 11.27 -19.71 -13.65
C ARG A 56 12.65 -20.20 -13.21
N VAL A 57 13.58 -19.36 -12.76
CA VAL A 57 14.78 -19.83 -12.04
C VAL A 57 15.55 -18.73 -11.30
N ASN A 58 16.33 -19.21 -10.32
CA ASN A 58 17.24 -18.53 -9.42
C ASN A 58 17.89 -17.26 -9.99
N LYS A 59 17.49 -16.10 -9.49
CA LYS A 59 18.10 -14.82 -9.87
C LYS A 59 18.53 -14.03 -8.65
N THR A 60 19.60 -13.27 -8.85
CA THR A 60 20.10 -12.32 -7.85
C THR A 60 20.08 -10.95 -8.48
N PHE A 61 19.28 -10.05 -7.90
CA PHE A 61 19.23 -8.65 -8.29
C PHE A 61 20.05 -7.85 -7.28
N LYS A 62 20.81 -6.87 -7.77
CA LYS A 62 21.61 -5.98 -6.93
C LYS A 62 21.45 -4.55 -7.41
N ARG A 63 21.10 -3.64 -6.51
CA ARG A 63 21.04 -2.19 -6.74
C ARG A 63 21.91 -1.50 -5.69
N SER A 64 22.66 -0.48 -6.09
CA SER A 64 23.39 0.36 -5.15
C SER A 64 23.12 1.81 -5.47
N ILE A 65 22.67 2.55 -4.47
CA ILE A 65 22.22 3.94 -4.58
C ILE A 65 22.53 4.66 -3.28
N GLN A 66 23.03 5.89 -3.35
CA GLN A 66 23.31 6.76 -2.18
C GLN A 66 24.16 6.10 -1.06
N GLY A 67 25.05 5.17 -1.41
CA GLY A 67 25.86 4.45 -0.42
C GLY A 67 25.13 3.30 0.28
N PHE A 68 23.93 2.94 -0.15
CA PHE A 68 23.23 1.72 0.22
C PHE A 68 23.42 0.65 -0.86
N THR A 69 23.41 -0.62 -0.46
CA THR A 69 23.46 -1.77 -1.36
C THR A 69 22.33 -2.72 -1.02
N TYR A 70 21.44 -2.94 -1.97
CA TYR A 70 20.32 -3.87 -1.87
C TYR A 70 20.58 -5.08 -2.74
N LYS A 71 20.35 -6.27 -2.21
CA LYS A 71 20.53 -7.52 -2.95
C LYS A 71 19.39 -8.48 -2.65
N ILE A 72 18.69 -8.91 -3.69
CA ILE A 72 17.53 -9.80 -3.58
C ILE A 72 17.86 -11.08 -4.34
N LYS A 73 17.97 -12.19 -3.62
CA LYS A 73 18.15 -13.53 -4.16
C LYS A 73 16.82 -14.26 -4.13
N ILE A 74 16.27 -14.53 -5.30
CA ILE A 74 15.07 -15.33 -5.47
C ILE A 74 15.53 -16.77 -5.72
N LYS A 75 15.23 -17.68 -4.79
CA LYS A 75 15.47 -19.13 -4.91
C LYS A 75 14.12 -19.87 -5.01
N PRO A 76 14.07 -21.16 -5.39
CA PRO A 76 12.80 -21.83 -5.61
C PRO A 76 12.05 -22.03 -4.30
N ARG A 77 12.76 -22.11 -3.17
CA ARG A 77 12.17 -22.32 -1.84
C ARG A 77 12.06 -21.07 -0.99
N LYS A 78 12.90 -20.06 -1.23
CA LYS A 78 13.08 -18.90 -0.35
C LYS A 78 13.41 -17.64 -1.14
N ILE A 79 12.99 -16.50 -0.64
CA ILE A 79 13.47 -15.19 -1.05
C ILE A 79 14.39 -14.68 0.06
N HIS A 80 15.56 -14.18 -0.31
CA HIS A 80 16.53 -13.62 0.61
C HIS A 80 16.86 -12.19 0.20
N VAL A 81 16.61 -11.25 1.10
CA VAL A 81 16.86 -9.82 0.93
C VAL A 81 17.99 -9.42 1.87
N GLU A 82 19.04 -8.86 1.30
CA GLU A 82 20.16 -8.26 2.01
C GLU A 82 20.13 -6.75 1.74
N MET A 83 20.06 -5.94 2.79
CA MET A 83 20.17 -4.49 2.71
C MET A 83 21.42 -4.10 3.51
N ILE A 84 22.38 -3.45 2.86
CA ILE A 84 23.67 -3.12 3.46
C ILE A 84 23.90 -1.63 3.35
N ASP A 85 24.11 -1.02 4.51
CA ASP A 85 24.61 0.33 4.63
C ASP A 85 26.14 0.33 4.44
N SER A 86 26.62 0.99 3.39
CA SER A 86 28.06 1.03 3.08
C SER A 86 28.77 2.18 3.79
N GLN A 87 30.10 2.20 3.71
CA GLN A 87 30.89 3.31 4.26
C GLN A 87 30.61 4.66 3.59
N LYS A 88 30.04 4.65 2.39
CA LYS A 88 29.76 5.87 1.61
C LYS A 88 28.47 6.58 1.99
N SER A 89 27.62 5.95 2.80
CA SER A 89 26.37 6.59 3.22
C SER A 89 26.62 7.68 4.26
N SER A 90 25.71 8.66 4.31
CA SER A 90 25.69 9.72 5.33
C SER A 90 25.32 9.21 6.73
N SER A 91 25.01 7.92 6.87
CA SER A 91 24.55 7.31 8.10
C SER A 91 25.62 7.23 9.18
N THR A 92 25.27 7.72 10.38
CA THR A 92 26.11 7.67 11.59
C THR A 92 26.29 6.25 12.11
N LEU A 93 25.28 5.39 11.94
CA LEU A 93 25.26 4.01 12.40
C LEU A 93 25.13 3.07 11.22
N LYS A 94 26.21 2.37 10.86
CA LYS A 94 26.17 1.41 9.75
C LYS A 94 25.29 0.21 10.10
N LYS A 95 24.30 -0.06 9.24
CA LYS A 95 23.29 -1.11 9.41
C LYS A 95 23.42 -2.20 8.35
N ARG A 96 23.10 -3.44 8.71
CA ARG A 96 22.91 -4.54 7.75
C ARG A 96 21.65 -5.29 8.12
N VAL A 97 20.73 -5.42 7.17
CA VAL A 97 19.46 -6.09 7.36
C VAL A 97 19.41 -7.35 6.50
N PHE A 98 19.00 -8.45 7.12
CA PHE A 98 18.79 -9.73 6.47
C PHE A 98 17.35 -10.18 6.68
N ILE A 99 16.63 -10.36 5.58
CA ILE A 99 15.27 -10.89 5.60
C ILE A 99 15.24 -12.15 4.73
N THR A 100 14.82 -13.27 5.33
CA THR A 100 14.66 -14.53 4.60
C THR A 100 13.24 -15.04 4.80
N VAL A 101 12.51 -15.19 3.70
CA VAL A 101 11.12 -15.64 3.69
C VAL A 101 11.00 -16.91 2.86
N TYR A 102 10.28 -17.91 3.36
CA TYR A 102 9.87 -19.05 2.53
C TYR A 102 8.88 -18.59 1.47
N ARG A 103 8.99 -19.11 0.25
CA ARG A 103 7.99 -18.83 -0.78
C ARG A 103 6.62 -19.37 -0.35
N HIS A 104 5.58 -18.67 -0.75
CA HIS A 104 4.17 -18.91 -0.44
C HIS A 104 3.79 -20.35 -0.75
N HIS A 105 4.13 -20.89 -1.92
CA HIS A 105 3.83 -22.28 -2.28
C HIS A 105 4.58 -23.35 -1.43
N VAL A 106 5.62 -22.98 -0.68
CA VAL A 106 6.41 -23.91 0.15
C VAL A 106 5.91 -23.98 1.58
N LYS A 107 5.79 -22.82 2.24
CA LYS A 107 5.30 -22.71 3.63
C LYS A 107 4.62 -21.35 3.82
N LYS A 108 3.35 -21.38 4.25
CA LYS A 108 2.54 -20.19 4.54
C LYS A 108 2.32 -20.06 6.05
N GLU A 109 2.29 -18.83 6.54
CA GLU A 109 1.88 -18.48 7.91
C GLU A 109 1.05 -17.19 7.80
N GLY A 110 -0.26 -17.26 8.10
CA GLY A 110 -1.16 -16.11 7.99
C GLY A 110 -1.35 -15.58 6.57
N GLY A 111 -1.39 -16.45 5.55
CA GLY A 111 -1.54 -16.04 4.14
C GLY A 111 -0.23 -15.62 3.47
N ASN A 112 0.80 -15.24 4.22
CA ASN A 112 2.10 -14.84 3.68
C ASN A 112 3.11 -15.98 3.75
N GLY A 113 4.20 -15.87 2.97
CA GLY A 113 5.34 -16.77 3.08
C GLY A 113 5.94 -16.74 4.49
N LYS A 114 6.27 -17.91 5.06
CA LYS A 114 6.79 -17.98 6.44
C LYS A 114 8.14 -17.28 6.56
N ILE A 115 8.23 -16.27 7.42
CA ILE A 115 9.48 -15.56 7.73
C ILE A 115 10.40 -16.49 8.53
N THR A 116 11.62 -16.68 8.06
CA THR A 116 12.65 -17.50 8.72
C THR A 116 13.70 -16.69 9.44
N ASP A 117 14.05 -15.54 8.89
CA ASP A 117 15.03 -14.62 9.44
C ASP A 117 14.60 -13.19 9.08
N SER A 118 14.81 -12.27 10.01
CA SER A 118 14.42 -10.86 9.91
C SER A 118 15.22 -10.09 10.94
N THR A 119 16.52 -9.99 10.69
CA THR A 119 17.49 -9.44 11.64
C THR A 119 18.16 -8.19 11.10
N ILE A 120 18.40 -7.23 11.99
CA ILE A 120 19.24 -6.06 11.75
C ILE A 120 20.49 -6.16 12.61
N TYR A 121 21.63 -5.89 11.99
CA TYR A 121 22.95 -5.76 12.60
C TYR A 121 23.31 -4.28 12.56
N TYR A 122 23.72 -3.73 13.68
CA TYR A 122 24.25 -2.37 13.75
C TYR A 122 25.33 -2.30 14.82
N GLN A 123 26.28 -1.37 14.63
CA GLN A 123 27.35 -1.15 15.59
C GLN A 123 27.08 0.13 16.38
N LYS A 124 27.08 0.02 17.71
CA LYS A 124 26.90 1.14 18.64
C LYS A 124 27.91 0.98 19.77
N ASP A 125 28.63 2.03 20.12
CA ASP A 125 29.63 2.04 21.20
C ASP A 125 30.65 0.88 21.09
N SER A 126 31.17 0.65 19.88
CA SER A 126 32.10 -0.44 19.53
C SER A 126 31.55 -1.87 19.68
N HIS A 127 30.27 -2.04 20.04
CA HIS A 127 29.61 -3.32 20.15
C HIS A 127 28.67 -3.56 18.95
N THR A 128 28.63 -4.81 18.48
CA THR A 128 27.68 -5.21 17.44
C THR A 128 26.39 -5.72 18.08
N TYR A 129 25.29 -5.08 17.74
CA TYR A 129 23.96 -5.47 18.18
C TYR A 129 23.23 -6.18 17.05
N VAL A 130 22.55 -7.27 17.41
CA VAL A 130 21.64 -7.99 16.51
C VAL A 130 20.25 -7.89 17.13
N ARG A 131 19.26 -7.46 16.34
CA ARG A 131 17.86 -7.33 16.77
C ARG A 131 16.92 -7.86 15.69
N SER A 132 15.73 -8.28 16.08
CA SER A 132 14.67 -8.65 15.17
C SER A 132 13.94 -7.40 14.67
N ILE A 133 13.73 -7.34 13.36
CA ILE A 133 12.90 -6.33 12.70
C ILE A 133 11.52 -6.87 12.30
N ARG A 134 11.22 -8.13 12.61
CA ARG A 134 9.99 -8.83 12.18
C ARG A 134 8.72 -8.04 12.41
N ARG A 135 8.66 -7.30 13.52
CA ARG A 135 7.50 -6.55 13.99
C ARG A 135 7.73 -5.04 14.04
N HIS A 136 8.90 -4.59 13.58
CA HIS A 136 9.22 -3.19 13.62
C HIS A 136 8.36 -2.44 12.58
N PRO A 137 7.66 -1.34 12.94
CA PRO A 137 6.74 -0.65 12.04
C PRO A 137 7.39 -0.22 10.73
N SER A 138 8.61 0.33 10.80
CA SER A 138 9.34 0.81 9.60
C SER A 138 9.71 -0.29 8.61
N PHE A 139 9.66 -1.57 8.98
CA PHE A 139 10.02 -2.67 8.08
C PHE A 139 8.81 -3.48 7.59
N GLN A 140 7.59 -3.15 8.04
CA GLN A 140 6.37 -3.89 7.66
C GLN A 140 6.07 -3.79 6.17
N SER A 141 6.22 -2.60 5.60
CA SER A 141 6.15 -2.31 4.17
C SER A 141 7.10 -3.20 3.35
N VAL A 142 8.36 -3.37 3.79
CA VAL A 142 9.33 -4.25 3.13
C VAL A 142 8.82 -5.70 3.08
N PHE A 143 8.25 -6.22 4.17
CA PHE A 143 7.67 -7.58 4.17
C PHE A 143 6.50 -7.70 3.20
N TYR A 144 5.67 -6.66 3.11
CA TYR A 144 4.56 -6.60 2.15
C TYR A 144 5.06 -6.61 0.70
N HIS A 145 6.06 -5.80 0.35
CA HIS A 145 6.64 -5.79 -0.99
C HIS A 145 7.32 -7.12 -1.34
N ILE A 146 7.98 -7.78 -0.38
CA ILE A 146 8.52 -9.14 -0.57
C ILE A 146 7.41 -10.14 -0.89
N HIS A 147 6.25 -10.03 -0.23
CA HIS A 147 5.11 -10.89 -0.52
C HIS A 147 4.54 -10.63 -1.93
N ARG A 148 4.38 -9.37 -2.33
CA ARG A 148 3.98 -9.00 -3.71
C ARG A 148 4.96 -9.54 -4.74
N LEU A 149 6.27 -9.43 -4.48
CA LEU A 149 7.30 -10.01 -5.35
C LEU A 149 7.13 -11.53 -5.49
N ASP A 150 6.88 -12.24 -4.38
CA ASP A 150 6.70 -13.70 -4.44
C ASP A 150 5.47 -14.12 -5.23
N LEU A 151 4.35 -13.39 -5.10
CA LEU A 151 3.13 -13.61 -5.86
C LEU A 151 3.36 -13.34 -7.36
N SER A 152 3.98 -12.21 -7.68
CA SER A 152 4.31 -11.83 -9.06
C SER A 152 5.22 -12.86 -9.74
N VAL A 153 6.26 -13.34 -9.05
CA VAL A 153 7.14 -14.42 -9.52
C VAL A 153 6.41 -15.77 -9.67
N SER A 154 5.30 -15.96 -8.95
CA SER A 154 4.48 -17.17 -9.05
C SER A 154 3.40 -17.06 -10.12
N GLY A 155 3.19 -15.88 -10.72
CA GLY A 155 2.10 -15.61 -11.65
C GLY A 155 0.72 -15.54 -10.99
N GLU A 156 0.67 -15.41 -9.65
CA GLU A 156 -0.56 -15.27 -8.88
C GLU A 156 -0.83 -13.76 -8.67
N SER A 157 -2.04 -13.30 -8.97
CA SER A 157 -2.47 -11.95 -8.61
C SER A 157 -2.78 -11.87 -7.12
N VAL A 158 -2.51 -10.72 -6.49
CA VAL A 158 -2.83 -10.49 -5.07
C VAL A 158 -4.36 -10.55 -4.90
N PRO A 159 -4.92 -11.48 -4.11
CA PRO A 159 -6.33 -11.44 -3.77
C PRO A 159 -6.55 -10.20 -2.88
N ALA A 160 -7.48 -9.33 -3.26
CA ALA A 160 -7.83 -8.11 -2.52
C ALA A 160 -8.36 -8.36 -1.09
N ALA A 161 -8.49 -9.62 -0.65
CA ALA A 161 -9.27 -10.00 0.53
C ALA A 161 -8.47 -10.40 1.79
N ASN A 162 -7.14 -10.34 1.83
CA ASN A 162 -6.37 -10.73 3.03
C ASN A 162 -5.70 -9.57 3.78
N MET A 163 -6.36 -8.40 3.83
CA MET A 163 -5.84 -7.22 4.55
C MET A 163 -6.11 -7.21 6.06
N ILE A 164 -6.61 -8.29 6.65
CA ILE A 164 -6.96 -8.31 8.07
C ILE A 164 -6.24 -9.48 8.76
N SER A 165 -5.07 -9.18 9.32
CA SER A 165 -4.61 -9.88 10.53
C SER A 165 -3.70 -8.99 11.37
N GLU A 166 -4.34 -8.43 12.40
CA GLU A 166 -3.82 -8.23 13.75
C GLU A 166 -2.62 -7.27 13.90
N SER A 167 -2.88 -5.96 13.80
CA SER A 167 -2.11 -4.92 14.48
C SER A 167 -2.94 -4.31 15.63
N SER A 168 -3.05 -5.04 16.74
CA SER A 168 -3.46 -4.46 18.02
C SER A 168 -2.25 -3.83 18.71
N SER A 169 -2.41 -2.55 19.09
CA SER A 169 -1.62 -1.70 19.99
C SER A 169 -0.19 -1.32 19.56
N ASP A 170 -0.01 -0.11 19.03
CA ASP A 170 0.32 1.06 19.86
C ASP A 170 0.41 2.37 19.05
N LYS A 171 -0.37 3.36 19.52
CA LYS A 171 -0.18 4.82 19.49
C LYS A 171 0.92 5.43 18.59
N SER A 172 0.75 5.34 17.28
CA SER A 172 0.98 6.49 16.40
C SER A 172 -0.40 6.84 15.85
N ALA A 173 -0.84 8.10 15.96
CA ALA A 173 -2.14 8.56 15.49
C ALA A 173 -2.38 8.03 14.07
N ALA A 174 -3.15 6.94 13.96
CA ALA A 174 -3.56 6.37 12.71
C ALA A 174 -4.59 7.37 12.19
N ILE A 175 -4.17 8.17 11.22
CA ILE A 175 -5.04 9.06 10.48
C ILE A 175 -6.16 8.16 9.96
N THR A 176 -7.38 8.33 10.45
CA THR A 176 -8.53 7.56 9.96
C THR A 176 -8.71 7.86 8.48
N SER A 177 -9.33 6.97 7.70
CA SER A 177 -9.62 7.21 6.28
C SER A 177 -10.26 8.58 6.06
N ASP A 178 -11.15 8.99 6.97
CA ASP A 178 -11.78 10.32 7.00
C ASP A 178 -10.78 11.48 7.20
N GLN A 179 -9.77 11.30 8.05
CA GLN A 179 -8.73 12.31 8.26
C GLN A 179 -7.75 12.36 7.08
N GLU A 180 -7.50 11.25 6.39
CA GLU A 180 -6.70 11.22 5.16
C GLU A 180 -7.44 11.94 4.03
N ALA A 181 -8.72 11.65 3.87
CA ALA A 181 -9.65 12.33 2.98
C ALA A 181 -9.63 13.86 3.17
N LEU A 182 -9.79 14.32 4.41
CA LEU A 182 -9.73 15.75 4.75
C LEU A 182 -8.36 16.37 4.41
N SER A 183 -7.28 15.66 4.74
CA SER A 183 -5.91 16.13 4.45
C SER A 183 -5.66 16.34 2.95
N LEU A 184 -6.26 15.53 2.07
CA LEU A 184 -6.13 15.72 0.61
C LEU A 184 -6.87 16.96 0.11
N LYS A 185 -8.06 17.25 0.65
CA LYS A 185 -8.80 18.48 0.35
C LYS A 185 -8.01 19.71 0.77
N ASP A 186 -7.48 19.69 1.99
CA ASP A 186 -6.68 20.78 2.53
C ASP A 186 -5.41 20.98 1.70
N SER A 187 -4.76 19.90 1.26
CA SER A 187 -3.56 19.96 0.43
C SER A 187 -3.80 20.62 -0.91
N LEU A 188 -4.87 20.27 -1.63
CA LEU A 188 -5.20 20.95 -2.90
C LEU A 188 -5.53 22.43 -2.68
N SER A 189 -6.20 22.75 -1.57
CA SER A 189 -6.52 24.14 -1.22
C SER A 189 -5.25 24.96 -0.94
N ASP A 190 -4.28 24.39 -0.22
CA ASP A 190 -2.99 25.02 0.07
C ASP A 190 -2.18 25.23 -1.22
N ILE A 191 -2.12 24.23 -2.09
CA ILE A 191 -1.44 24.34 -3.41
C ILE A 191 -2.08 25.45 -4.24
N SER A 192 -3.41 25.46 -4.33
CA SER A 192 -4.16 26.48 -5.07
C SER A 192 -3.90 27.89 -4.52
N TYR A 193 -3.73 28.04 -3.20
CA TYR A 193 -3.40 29.31 -2.57
C TYR A 193 -1.94 29.72 -2.83
N ARG A 194 -1.00 28.80 -2.61
CA ARG A 194 0.44 29.04 -2.76
C ARG A 194 0.85 29.44 -4.18
N PHE A 195 0.21 28.87 -5.19
CA PHE A 195 0.54 29.10 -6.59
C PHE A 195 -0.47 29.97 -7.34
N GLN A 196 -1.38 30.65 -6.64
CA GLN A 196 -2.45 31.47 -7.24
C GLN A 196 -1.92 32.57 -8.18
N GLY A 197 -0.72 33.11 -7.91
CA GLY A 197 -0.09 34.18 -8.69
C GLY A 197 0.88 33.72 -9.77
N LEU A 198 1.02 32.41 -10.02
CA LEU A 198 2.04 31.88 -10.93
C LEU A 198 1.64 32.05 -12.41
N ASP A 199 0.42 31.67 -12.76
CA ASP A 199 -0.16 31.78 -14.10
C ASP A 199 -1.69 31.57 -14.03
N ASP A 200 -2.45 32.35 -14.79
CA ASP A 200 -3.92 32.31 -14.74
C ASP A 200 -4.49 30.94 -15.17
N LYS A 201 -3.89 30.27 -16.17
CA LYS A 201 -4.39 28.96 -16.62
C LYS A 201 -4.08 27.87 -15.59
N ILE A 202 -2.91 27.92 -14.96
CA ILE A 202 -2.56 27.01 -13.87
C ILE A 202 -3.54 27.18 -12.71
N SER A 203 -3.84 28.42 -12.33
CA SER A 203 -4.80 28.73 -11.26
C SER A 203 -6.21 28.23 -11.58
N ILE A 204 -6.68 28.39 -12.82
CA ILE A 204 -7.97 27.85 -13.28
C ILE A 204 -7.99 26.32 -13.19
N LEU A 205 -6.92 25.64 -13.62
CA LEU A 205 -6.82 24.18 -13.58
C LEU A 205 -6.80 23.63 -12.14
N LEU A 206 -6.04 24.26 -11.24
CA LEU A 206 -6.03 23.87 -9.83
C LEU A 206 -7.39 24.09 -9.17
N HIS A 207 -8.13 25.14 -9.59
CA HIS A 207 -9.48 25.36 -9.12
C HIS A 207 -10.45 24.30 -9.66
N SER A 208 -10.36 23.94 -10.94
CA SER A 208 -11.24 22.92 -11.55
C SER A 208 -11.02 21.53 -10.98
N MET A 209 -9.83 21.22 -10.45
CA MET A 209 -9.56 19.95 -9.75
C MET A 209 -10.34 19.77 -8.44
N LYS A 210 -10.86 20.85 -7.82
CA LYS A 210 -11.49 20.80 -6.49
C LYS A 210 -12.78 20.01 -6.46
N GLU A 211 -13.65 20.20 -7.45
CA GLU A 211 -14.96 19.54 -7.49
C GLU A 211 -14.83 18.02 -7.71
N PRO A 212 -14.10 17.53 -8.74
CA PRO A 212 -13.86 16.10 -8.90
C PRO A 212 -13.18 15.49 -7.67
N LEU A 213 -12.19 16.17 -7.08
CA LEU A 213 -11.54 15.69 -5.88
C LEU A 213 -12.53 15.58 -4.71
N HIS A 214 -13.46 16.53 -4.57
CA HIS A 214 -14.48 16.47 -3.52
C HIS A 214 -15.31 15.19 -3.62
N MET A 215 -15.77 14.86 -4.83
CA MET A 215 -16.54 13.65 -5.10
C MET A 215 -15.71 12.39 -4.84
N THR A 216 -14.45 12.38 -5.25
CA THR A 216 -13.53 11.25 -5.02
C THR A 216 -13.27 11.02 -3.54
N VAL A 217 -13.19 12.09 -2.74
CA VAL A 217 -12.86 12.03 -1.33
C VAL A 217 -14.06 11.62 -0.46
N GLU A 218 -15.29 11.91 -0.86
CA GLU A 218 -16.50 11.44 -0.15
C GLU A 218 -16.55 9.92 -0.03
N ASP A 219 -16.15 9.22 -1.10
CA ASP A 219 -16.10 7.76 -1.16
C ASP A 219 -14.65 7.25 -1.16
N PHE A 220 -13.72 7.98 -0.50
CA PHE A 220 -12.30 7.65 -0.51
C PHE A 220 -12.04 6.20 -0.09
N GLU A 221 -12.83 5.65 0.83
CA GLU A 221 -12.72 4.26 1.28
C GLU A 221 -12.91 3.23 0.16
N LEU A 222 -13.74 3.52 -0.84
CA LEU A 222 -14.06 2.61 -1.94
C LEU A 222 -12.94 2.51 -2.98
N LEU A 223 -12.01 3.46 -2.99
CA LEU A 223 -10.85 3.43 -3.89
C LEU A 223 -9.90 2.28 -3.54
N ASN A 224 -9.30 1.71 -4.57
CA ASN A 224 -8.25 0.71 -4.45
C ASN A 224 -7.00 1.33 -3.80
N ILE A 225 -6.15 0.50 -3.20
CA ILE A 225 -4.90 0.97 -2.56
C ILE A 225 -4.02 1.75 -3.54
N GLU A 226 -3.93 1.29 -4.78
CA GLU A 226 -3.12 1.94 -5.81
C GLU A 226 -3.69 3.32 -6.16
N GLU A 227 -5.01 3.43 -6.31
CA GLU A 227 -5.71 4.69 -6.61
C GLU A 227 -5.55 5.70 -5.47
N LYS A 228 -5.73 5.24 -4.22
CA LYS A 228 -5.48 6.04 -3.01
C LYS A 228 -4.05 6.56 -2.97
N HIS A 229 -3.09 5.68 -3.21
CA HIS A 229 -1.67 6.02 -3.22
C HIS A 229 -1.35 7.02 -4.33
N GLN A 230 -1.86 6.81 -5.54
CA GLN A 230 -1.63 7.69 -6.68
C GLN A 230 -2.24 9.08 -6.46
N LEU A 231 -3.47 9.15 -5.93
CA LEU A 231 -4.12 10.43 -5.57
C LEU A 231 -3.32 11.18 -4.49
N LYS A 232 -2.86 10.46 -3.46
CA LYS A 232 -2.05 11.03 -2.36
C LYS A 232 -0.71 11.54 -2.86
N ARG A 233 0.01 10.75 -3.65
CA ARG A 233 1.30 11.13 -4.24
C ARG A 233 1.15 12.36 -5.13
N MET A 234 0.12 12.38 -5.96
CA MET A 234 -0.13 13.47 -6.89
C MET A 234 -0.37 14.80 -6.16
N LEU A 235 -1.22 14.80 -5.14
CA LEU A 235 -1.56 16.00 -4.38
C LEU A 235 -0.46 16.42 -3.42
N LEU A 236 0.19 15.50 -2.71
CA LEU A 236 1.21 15.85 -1.71
C LEU A 236 2.59 16.12 -2.29
N HIS A 237 2.90 15.57 -3.47
CA HIS A 237 4.25 15.61 -4.02
C HIS A 237 4.28 16.06 -5.48
N ASP A 238 3.60 15.36 -6.40
CA ASP A 238 3.85 15.58 -7.83
C ASP A 238 3.41 16.99 -8.29
N ILE A 239 2.21 17.45 -7.93
CA ILE A 239 1.72 18.80 -8.28
C ILE A 239 2.58 19.89 -7.60
N PRO A 240 2.79 19.87 -6.26
CA PRO A 240 3.65 20.87 -5.61
C PRO A 240 5.06 20.93 -6.21
N ASN A 241 5.69 19.77 -6.45
CA ASN A 241 7.05 19.71 -6.99
C ASN A 241 7.10 20.20 -8.43
N LEU A 242 6.10 19.87 -9.26
CA LEU A 242 6.01 20.35 -10.63
C LEU A 242 5.93 21.87 -10.68
N LEU A 243 5.03 22.46 -9.88
CA LEU A 243 4.82 23.91 -9.85
C LEU A 243 6.01 24.65 -9.24
N GLN A 244 6.57 24.14 -8.15
CA GLN A 244 7.76 24.71 -7.52
C GLN A 244 8.97 24.65 -8.46
N THR A 245 9.15 23.54 -9.17
CA THR A 245 10.22 23.40 -10.16
C THR A 245 10.00 24.39 -11.30
N TYR A 246 8.79 24.49 -11.82
CA TYR A 246 8.45 25.44 -12.88
C TYR A 246 8.71 26.90 -12.46
N GLU A 247 8.35 27.27 -11.24
CA GLU A 247 8.63 28.58 -10.66
C GLU A 247 10.15 28.81 -10.49
N SER A 248 10.96 27.79 -10.23
CA SER A 248 12.41 27.95 -10.11
C SER A 248 13.14 28.16 -11.45
N LEU A 249 12.49 27.88 -12.59
CA LEU A 249 13.11 27.98 -13.91
C LEU A 249 13.32 29.43 -14.35
N THR A 250 14.31 29.64 -15.22
CA THR A 250 14.52 30.94 -15.89
C THR A 250 13.37 31.25 -16.87
N PRO A 251 13.10 32.53 -17.22
CA PRO A 251 11.97 32.89 -18.09
C PRO A 251 11.95 32.17 -19.45
N SER A 252 13.11 31.99 -20.09
CA SER A 252 13.24 31.26 -21.36
C SER A 252 12.94 29.76 -21.20
N GLN A 253 13.36 29.16 -20.09
CA GLN A 253 13.05 27.76 -19.77
C GLN A 253 11.58 27.57 -19.40
N ARG A 254 10.97 28.52 -18.70
CA ARG A 254 9.53 28.51 -18.40
C ARG A 254 8.70 28.53 -19.68
N GLN A 255 9.08 29.35 -20.67
CA GLN A 255 8.34 29.44 -21.91
C GLN A 255 8.40 28.15 -22.75
N THR A 256 9.54 27.47 -22.75
CA THR A 256 9.71 26.20 -23.46
C THR A 256 9.06 25.01 -22.74
N SER A 257 8.94 25.06 -21.41
CA SER A 257 8.32 24.00 -20.60
C SER A 257 6.84 24.21 -20.33
N TYR A 258 6.29 25.40 -20.57
CA TYR A 258 4.91 25.78 -20.24
C TYR A 258 3.86 24.78 -20.74
N GLU A 259 3.87 24.47 -22.04
CA GLU A 259 2.91 23.53 -22.63
C GLU A 259 2.99 22.13 -22.01
N ARG A 260 4.18 21.69 -21.61
CA ARG A 260 4.37 20.39 -20.95
C ARG A 260 3.83 20.39 -19.52
N VAL A 261 3.99 21.50 -18.79
CA VAL A 261 3.42 21.66 -17.45
C VAL A 261 1.90 21.67 -17.51
N ILE A 262 1.33 22.45 -18.42
CA ILE A 262 -0.13 22.50 -18.64
C ILE A 262 -0.67 21.13 -19.04
N SER A 263 -0.02 20.43 -19.98
CA SER A 263 -0.42 19.08 -20.37
C SER A 263 -0.36 18.10 -19.17
N SER A 264 0.67 18.20 -18.33
CA SER A 264 0.81 17.35 -17.15
C SER A 264 -0.31 17.61 -16.12
N LEU A 265 -0.65 18.88 -15.88
CA LEU A 265 -1.77 19.26 -15.01
C LEU A 265 -3.12 18.78 -15.56
N ASN A 266 -3.34 18.86 -16.87
CA ASN A 266 -4.55 18.32 -17.49
C ASN A 266 -4.64 16.80 -17.32
N ASN A 267 -3.56 16.06 -17.53
CA ASN A 267 -3.55 14.61 -17.31
C ASN A 267 -3.87 14.24 -15.85
N MET A 268 -3.35 15.02 -14.91
CA MET A 268 -3.64 14.86 -13.48
C MET A 268 -5.11 15.18 -13.17
N TYR A 269 -5.67 16.22 -13.79
CA TYR A 269 -7.08 16.55 -13.68
C TYR A 269 -7.98 15.43 -14.23
N ASP A 270 -7.68 14.94 -15.44
CA ASP A 270 -8.43 13.86 -16.09
C ASP A 270 -8.39 12.57 -15.27
N PHE A 271 -7.26 12.29 -14.60
CA PHE A 271 -7.15 11.18 -13.67
C PHE A 271 -8.13 11.34 -12.50
N ILE A 272 -8.13 12.49 -11.79
CA ILE A 272 -9.06 12.73 -10.67
C ILE A 272 -10.51 12.61 -11.15
N LYS A 273 -10.82 13.21 -12.31
CA LYS A 273 -12.15 13.20 -12.90
C LYS A 273 -12.62 11.78 -13.18
N LYS A 274 -11.77 10.95 -13.79
CA LYS A 274 -12.08 9.55 -14.06
C LYS A 274 -12.35 8.77 -12.77
N GLN A 275 -11.55 8.99 -11.72
CA GLN A 275 -11.80 8.35 -10.42
C GLN A 275 -13.15 8.75 -9.82
N ALA A 276 -13.54 10.02 -9.95
CA ALA A 276 -14.88 10.47 -9.52
C ALA A 276 -16.00 9.81 -10.33
N GLU A 277 -15.86 9.71 -11.65
CA GLU A 277 -16.83 9.07 -12.56
C GLU A 277 -16.97 7.56 -12.25
N ASP A 278 -15.86 6.85 -12.01
CA ASP A 278 -15.84 5.41 -11.68
C ASP A 278 -16.50 5.14 -10.31
N LEU A 279 -16.26 6.00 -9.32
CA LEU A 279 -16.93 5.92 -8.01
C LEU A 279 -18.44 6.16 -8.14
N GLN A 280 -18.85 7.15 -8.94
CA GLN A 280 -20.26 7.44 -9.17
C GLN A 280 -20.97 6.27 -9.87
N ALA A 281 -20.33 5.64 -10.86
CA ALA A 281 -20.86 4.45 -11.52
C ALA A 281 -21.06 3.30 -10.52
N THR A 282 -20.06 3.07 -9.65
CA THR A 282 -20.13 2.06 -8.59
C THR A 282 -21.28 2.33 -7.60
N ARG A 283 -21.49 3.61 -7.23
CA ARG A 283 -22.59 4.03 -6.35
C ARG A 283 -23.95 3.74 -6.98
N GLN A 284 -24.10 4.02 -8.28
CA GLN A 284 -25.33 3.76 -9.02
C GLN A 284 -25.61 2.25 -9.16
N GLU A 285 -24.59 1.44 -9.44
CA GLU A 285 -24.72 -0.03 -9.49
C GLU A 285 -25.17 -0.61 -8.15
N ARG A 286 -24.54 -0.16 -7.05
CA ARG A 286 -24.93 -0.58 -5.69
C ARG A 286 -26.36 -0.17 -5.35
N MET A 287 -26.77 1.04 -5.73
CA MET A 287 -28.15 1.50 -5.54
C MET A 287 -29.15 0.61 -6.30
N ASN A 288 -28.89 0.33 -7.58
CA ASN A 288 -29.73 -0.54 -8.40
C ASN A 288 -29.84 -1.94 -7.80
N HIS A 289 -28.73 -2.50 -7.30
CA HIS A 289 -28.74 -3.79 -6.62
C HIS A 289 -29.58 -3.77 -5.34
N LEU A 290 -29.49 -2.72 -4.53
CA LEU A 290 -30.30 -2.56 -3.33
C LEU A 290 -31.79 -2.42 -3.65
N LEU A 291 -32.14 -1.69 -4.71
CA LEU A 291 -33.53 -1.57 -5.18
C LEU A 291 -34.07 -2.92 -5.64
N GLN A 292 -33.32 -3.69 -6.43
CA GLN A 292 -33.69 -5.04 -6.84
C GLN A 292 -33.91 -5.98 -5.64
N LEU A 293 -33.03 -5.93 -4.64
CA LEU A 293 -33.20 -6.72 -3.41
C LEU A 293 -34.43 -6.28 -2.61
N ASN A 294 -34.75 -5.00 -2.62
CA ASN A 294 -35.92 -4.44 -1.93
C ASN A 294 -37.21 -4.88 -2.63
N GLU A 295 -37.27 -4.78 -3.96
CA GLU A 295 -38.36 -5.30 -4.80
C GLU A 295 -38.57 -6.80 -4.55
N LEU A 296 -37.52 -7.61 -4.57
CA LEU A 296 -37.62 -9.05 -4.29
C LEU A 296 -38.19 -9.36 -2.89
N ARG A 297 -37.92 -8.52 -1.89
CA ARG A 297 -38.34 -8.77 -0.50
C ARG A 297 -39.72 -8.25 -0.20
N TYR A 298 -40.09 -7.09 -0.76
CA TYR A 298 -41.25 -6.33 -0.31
C TYR A 298 -42.25 -6.01 -1.41
N ASP A 299 -42.02 -6.41 -2.67
CA ASP A 299 -43.01 -6.27 -3.72
C ASP A 299 -44.16 -7.29 -3.51
N PRO A 300 -45.37 -6.83 -3.17
CA PRO A 300 -46.51 -7.71 -2.93
C PRO A 300 -46.95 -8.49 -4.18
N SER A 301 -46.60 -8.02 -5.39
CA SER A 301 -46.91 -8.70 -6.64
C SER A 301 -46.07 -9.98 -6.84
N LEU A 302 -44.79 -9.96 -6.44
CA LEU A 302 -43.87 -11.10 -6.51
C LEU A 302 -44.07 -12.12 -5.37
N GLN A 303 -44.53 -11.67 -4.20
CA GLN A 303 -44.88 -12.56 -3.09
C GLN A 303 -46.09 -13.47 -3.44
N HIS A 304 -47.02 -13.00 -4.28
CA HIS A 304 -48.16 -13.80 -4.73
C HIS A 304 -47.81 -14.92 -5.72
N GLU A 305 -46.75 -14.77 -6.54
CA GLU A 305 -46.29 -15.83 -7.44
C GLU A 305 -45.56 -16.95 -6.69
N ASN A 306 -44.74 -16.61 -5.68
CA ASN A 306 -44.04 -17.61 -4.86
C ASN A 306 -44.97 -18.41 -3.94
N THR A 307 -46.11 -17.84 -3.53
CA THR A 307 -47.16 -18.63 -2.83
C THR A 307 -47.83 -19.65 -3.75
N LYS A 308 -48.00 -19.34 -5.05
CA LYS A 308 -48.65 -20.26 -6.01
C LYS A 308 -47.77 -21.46 -6.33
N THR A 309 -46.47 -21.27 -6.51
CA THR A 309 -45.50 -22.37 -6.73
C THR A 309 -45.36 -23.29 -5.51
N SER A 310 -45.36 -22.72 -4.29
CA SER A 310 -45.37 -23.50 -3.04
C SER A 310 -46.62 -24.39 -2.89
N THR A 311 -47.81 -23.90 -3.28
CA THR A 311 -49.04 -24.70 -3.26
C THR A 311 -49.06 -25.80 -4.32
N ILE A 312 -48.47 -25.57 -5.50
CA ILE A 312 -48.37 -26.58 -6.56
C ILE A 312 -47.40 -27.70 -6.14
N MET A 313 -46.26 -27.37 -5.55
CA MET A 313 -45.32 -28.36 -4.99
C MET A 313 -45.93 -29.17 -3.84
N LYS A 314 -46.69 -28.53 -2.94
CA LYS A 314 -47.40 -29.23 -1.85
C LYS A 314 -48.48 -30.20 -2.36
N ARG A 315 -49.18 -29.85 -3.46
CA ARG A 315 -50.13 -30.77 -4.11
C ARG A 315 -49.40 -31.96 -4.72
N HIS A 316 -48.29 -31.72 -5.40
CA HIS A 316 -47.50 -32.77 -6.04
C HIS A 316 -46.84 -33.75 -5.04
N GLN A 317 -46.51 -33.28 -3.84
CA GLN A 317 -46.03 -34.14 -2.74
C GLN A 317 -47.15 -35.01 -2.16
N ARG A 318 -48.37 -34.47 -1.97
CA ARG A 318 -49.51 -35.28 -1.51
C ARG A 318 -49.88 -36.39 -2.50
N ASP A 319 -49.91 -36.08 -3.80
CA ASP A 319 -50.24 -37.08 -4.84
C ASP A 319 -49.19 -38.20 -4.96
N MET A 320 -47.99 -38.00 -4.39
CA MET A 320 -46.92 -39.01 -4.32
C MET A 320 -46.97 -39.84 -3.03
N GLU A 321 -47.57 -39.32 -1.95
CA GLU A 321 -47.76 -40.05 -0.69
C GLU A 321 -49.01 -40.96 -0.73
N ASP A 322 -49.99 -40.64 -1.58
CA ASP A 322 -51.24 -41.40 -1.75
C ASP A 322 -51.15 -42.56 -2.80
N ARG A 323 -49.95 -42.91 -3.27
CA ARG A 323 -49.68 -44.03 -4.20
C ARG A 323 -48.85 -45.14 -3.56
#